data_AF-A0A3C1WRP4-F1
#
_entry.id   AF-A0A3C1WRP4-F1
#
_cell.length_a   1.000
_cell.length_b   1.000
_cell.length_c   1.000
_cell.angle_alpha   90.00
_cell.angle_beta   90.00
_cell.angle_gamma   90.00
#
_symmetry.space_group_name_H-M   'P 1'
#
loop_
_entity.id
_entity.type
_entity.pdbx_description
1 polymer ?
#
loop_
_entity_poly.entity_id
_entity_poly.type
_entity_poly.pdbx_seq_one_letter_code
_entity_poly.pdbx_strand_id
1 'polypeptide(L)'
;EIDLPIIVDAGIGKPSEACAAMEMGAAAVMCNTAIATAGNVEQMASAFGDAIRAGRKAYLAGTGRVLERGAEASDPLLGFLR
;
A
#
# COMPACT_ATOMS: atom_id res chain seq x y z
N GLU A 1 2.69 -2.53 21.94
CA GLU A 1 3.29 -2.35 20.60
C GLU A 1 4.80 -2.46 20.71
N ILE A 2 5.48 -3.00 19.70
CA ILE A 2 6.94 -3.09 19.67
C ILE A 2 7.43 -2.00 18.70
N ASP A 3 8.32 -1.12 19.17
CA ASP A 3 8.90 -0.04 18.36
C ASP A 3 10.09 -0.56 17.55
N LEU A 4 9.82 -1.49 16.64
CA LEU A 4 10.82 -2.03 15.72
C LEU A 4 10.25 -2.03 14.29
N PRO A 5 11.09 -1.77 13.27
CA PRO A 5 10.65 -1.77 11.89
C PRO A 5 10.21 -3.18 11.47
N ILE A 6 8.99 -3.28 10.94
CA ILE A 6 8.45 -4.53 10.41
C ILE A 6 8.70 -4.61 8.91
N ILE A 7 9.35 -5.69 8.47
CA ILE A 7 9.59 -5.99 7.05
C ILE A 7 8.68 -7.15 6.67
N VAL A 8 7.88 -6.97 5.62
CA VAL A 8 7.08 -8.07 5.06
C VAL A 8 7.94 -8.84 4.06
N ASP A 9 8.10 -10.13 4.31
CA ASP A 9 8.90 -11.04 3.48
C ASP A 9 8.08 -12.28 3.10
N ALA A 10 8.42 -12.84 1.94
CA ALA A 10 7.80 -14.00 1.31
C ALA A 10 6.29 -13.85 1.01
N GLY A 11 5.82 -14.60 0.01
CA GLY A 11 4.38 -14.68 -0.33
C GLY A 11 3.80 -13.50 -1.13
N ILE A 12 4.54 -12.40 -1.32
CA ILE A 12 4.12 -11.32 -2.21
C ILE A 12 4.39 -11.70 -3.67
N GLY A 13 3.31 -11.93 -4.42
CA GLY A 13 3.33 -12.36 -5.82
C GLY A 13 3.09 -11.24 -6.83
N LYS A 14 2.52 -10.10 -6.40
CA LYS A 14 2.19 -8.98 -7.29
C LYS A 14 2.46 -7.61 -6.65
N PRO A 15 2.72 -6.56 -7.46
CA PRO A 15 2.96 -5.21 -6.94
C PRO A 15 1.86 -4.68 -6.01
N SER A 16 0.59 -4.99 -6.28
CA SER A 16 -0.54 -4.52 -5.45
C SER A 16 -0.49 -5.03 -4.01
N GLU A 17 0.05 -6.25 -3.78
CA GLU A 17 0.22 -6.80 -2.43
C GLU A 17 1.34 -6.08 -1.68
N ALA A 18 2.43 -5.73 -2.38
CA ALA A 18 3.47 -4.88 -1.82
C ALA A 18 2.93 -3.49 -1.46
N CYS A 19 2.07 -2.90 -2.30
CA CYS A 19 1.39 -1.63 -2.00
C CYS A 19 0.57 -1.74 -0.71
N ALA A 20 -0.27 -2.76 -0.59
CA ALA A 20 -1.10 -3.00 0.59
C ALA A 20 -0.27 -3.17 1.87
N ALA A 21 0.85 -3.92 1.81
CA ALA A 21 1.75 -4.06 2.94
C ALA A 21 2.32 -2.70 3.40
N MET A 22 2.70 -1.85 2.45
CA MET A 22 3.19 -0.50 2.75
C MET A 22 2.09 0.43 3.30
N GLU A 23 0.85 0.30 2.81
CA GLU A 23 -0.33 1.02 3.32
C GLU A 23 -0.68 0.64 4.77
N MET A 24 -0.41 -0.61 5.16
CA MET A 24 -0.57 -1.09 6.54
C MET A 24 0.52 -0.57 7.50
N GLY A 25 1.56 0.09 6.98
CA GLY A 25 2.64 0.65 7.79
C GLY A 25 3.91 -0.19 7.85
N ALA A 26 4.07 -1.19 6.97
CA ALA A 26 5.35 -1.90 6.84
C ALA A 26 6.48 -0.90 6.54
N ALA A 27 7.67 -1.17 7.09
CA ALA A 27 8.86 -0.38 6.85
C ALA A 27 9.47 -0.71 5.48
N ALA A 28 9.43 -1.96 5.07
CA ALA A 28 9.90 -2.44 3.78
C ALA A 28 9.20 -3.74 3.37
N VAL A 29 9.38 -4.08 2.09
CA VAL A 29 8.96 -5.36 1.50
C VAL A 29 10.17 -6.03 0.88
N MET A 30 10.38 -7.31 1.17
CA MET A 30 11.38 -8.16 0.51
C MET A 30 10.67 -9.10 -0.47
N CYS A 31 11.07 -9.06 -1.75
CA CYS A 31 10.53 -9.97 -2.77
C CYS A 31 11.64 -10.45 -3.73
N ASN A 32 11.53 -11.71 -4.18
CA ASN A 32 12.45 -12.30 -5.14
C ASN A 32 11.68 -13.02 -6.25
N THR A 33 11.00 -14.13 -5.93
CA THR A 33 10.33 -15.01 -6.90
C THR A 33 9.41 -14.25 -7.85
N ALA A 34 8.58 -13.33 -7.32
CA ALA A 34 7.64 -12.55 -8.13
C ALA A 34 8.32 -11.71 -9.23
N ILE A 35 9.53 -11.19 -8.97
CA ILE A 35 10.31 -10.44 -9.96
C ILE A 35 11.11 -11.40 -10.84
N ALA A 36 11.79 -12.38 -10.22
CA ALA A 36 12.71 -13.30 -10.90
C ALA A 36 12.02 -14.23 -11.90
N THR A 37 10.75 -14.59 -11.68
CA THR A 37 9.97 -15.45 -12.59
C THR A 37 9.02 -14.67 -13.49
N ALA A 38 9.12 -13.34 -13.53
CA ALA A 38 8.27 -12.53 -14.39
C ALA A 38 8.67 -12.66 -15.86
N GLY A 39 7.69 -12.56 -16.77
CA GLY A 39 7.96 -12.56 -18.22
C GLY A 39 8.80 -11.37 -18.68
N ASN A 40 8.75 -10.26 -17.96
CA ASN A 40 9.65 -9.12 -18.12
C ASN A 40 10.10 -8.62 -16.74
N VAL A 41 11.34 -8.94 -16.38
CA VAL A 41 11.93 -8.66 -15.07
C VAL A 41 12.07 -7.16 -14.82
N GLU A 42 12.51 -6.38 -15.81
CA GLU A 42 12.71 -4.93 -15.69
C GLU A 42 11.38 -4.22 -15.42
N GLN A 43 10.36 -4.53 -16.21
CA GLN A 43 9.03 -3.95 -16.00
C GLN A 43 8.43 -4.36 -14.65
N MET A 44 8.58 -5.63 -14.24
CA MET A 44 8.07 -6.08 -12.95
C MET A 44 8.80 -5.41 -11.78
N ALA A 45 10.13 -5.27 -11.85
CA ALA A 45 10.91 -4.57 -10.84
C ALA A 45 10.49 -3.10 -10.73
N SER A 46 10.27 -2.41 -11.85
CA SER A 46 9.76 -1.04 -11.86
C SER A 46 8.38 -0.96 -11.20
N ALA A 47 7.47 -1.87 -11.57
CA ALA A 47 6.12 -1.91 -11.02
C ALA A 47 6.10 -2.13 -9.50
N PHE A 48 6.96 -3.03 -8.99
CA PHE A 48 7.15 -3.21 -7.55
C PHE A 48 7.69 -1.95 -6.86
N GLY A 49 8.69 -1.29 -7.47
CA GLY A 49 9.23 -0.03 -6.95
C GLY A 49 8.17 1.07 -6.84
N ASP A 50 7.32 1.20 -7.85
CA ASP A 50 6.25 2.20 -7.86
C ASP A 50 5.15 1.89 -6.84
N ALA A 51 4.77 0.62 -6.71
CA ALA A 51 3.81 0.16 -5.71
C ALA A 51 4.29 0.42 -4.28
N ILE A 52 5.55 0.15 -3.96
CA ILE A 52 6.13 0.42 -2.63
C ILE A 52 6.09 1.91 -2.32
N ARG A 53 6.50 2.76 -3.29
CA ARG A 53 6.47 4.22 -3.12
C ARG A 53 5.04 4.75 -2.96
N ALA A 54 4.09 4.24 -3.74
CA ALA A 54 2.69 4.62 -3.68
C ALA A 54 2.10 4.26 -2.31
N GLY A 55 2.25 3.00 -1.87
CA GLY A 55 1.70 2.56 -0.59
C GLY A 55 2.33 3.28 0.61
N ARG A 56 3.65 3.55 0.57
CA ARG A 56 4.29 4.33 1.66
C ARG A 56 3.79 5.78 1.69
N LYS A 57 3.60 6.41 0.53
CA LYS A 57 3.01 7.76 0.46
C LYS A 57 1.58 7.76 0.99
N ALA A 58 0.79 6.74 0.66
CA ALA A 58 -0.59 6.60 1.14
C ALA A 58 -0.65 6.44 2.67
N TYR A 59 0.21 5.60 3.26
CA TYR A 59 0.33 5.46 4.71
C TYR A 59 0.67 6.80 5.38
N LEU A 60 1.65 7.54 4.86
CA LEU A 60 2.07 8.83 5.41
C LEU A 60 1.04 9.94 5.22
N ALA A 61 0.25 9.90 4.14
CA ALA A 61 -0.81 10.86 3.87
C ALA A 61 -2.04 10.65 4.78
N GLY A 62 -2.21 9.44 5.33
CA GLY A 62 -3.44 9.02 5.99
C GLY A 62 -4.49 8.66 4.95
N THR A 63 -4.84 7.38 4.86
CA THR A 63 -5.84 6.90 3.91
C THR A 63 -7.23 7.47 4.23
N GLY A 64 -8.02 7.72 3.18
CA GLY A 64 -9.37 8.25 3.32
C GLY A 64 -10.29 7.31 4.11
N ARG A 65 -11.33 7.87 4.72
CA ARG A 65 -12.31 7.09 5.50
C ARG A 65 -13.04 6.10 4.58
N VAL A 66 -13.03 4.82 4.95
CA VAL A 66 -13.85 3.79 4.30
C VAL A 66 -15.14 3.63 5.12
N LEU A 67 -16.29 3.79 4.46
CA LEU A 67 -17.60 3.53 5.04
C LEU A 67 -17.99 2.08 4.81
N GLU A 68 -18.00 1.26 5.85
CA GLU A 68 -18.43 -0.14 5.73
C GLU A 68 -19.96 -0.30 5.68
N ARG A 69 -20.71 0.69 6.19
CA ARG A 69 -22.18 0.71 6.17
C ARG A 69 -22.71 2.12 5.93
N GLY A 70 -23.73 2.20 5.08
CA GLY A 70 -24.35 3.47 4.68
C GLY A 70 -23.56 4.22 3.61
N ALA A 71 -24.03 5.42 3.28
CA ALA A 71 -23.33 6.35 2.40
C ALA A 71 -23.38 7.74 3.06
N GLU A 72 -22.24 8.41 3.11
CA GLU A 72 -22.16 9.83 3.47
C GLU A 72 -21.73 10.59 2.23
N ALA A 73 -22.23 11.81 2.06
CA ALA A 73 -21.78 12.68 0.99
C ALA A 73 -20.26 12.88 1.09
N SER A 74 -19.56 12.74 -0.02
CA SER A 74 -18.10 12.89 -0.07
C SER A 74 -17.62 14.35 0.06
N ASP A 75 -18.56 15.29 0.21
CA ASP A 75 -18.26 16.71 0.34
C ASP A 75 -17.88 17.05 1.79
N PRO A 76 -16.62 17.43 2.06
CA PRO A 76 -16.17 17.78 3.40
C PRO A 76 -16.88 19.03 3.97
N LEU A 77 -17.53 19.86 3.14
CA LEU A 77 -18.21 21.09 3.58
C LEU A 77 -19.59 20.84 4.21
N LEU A 78 -20.20 19.67 4.00
CA LEU A 78 -21.52 19.34 4.55
C LEU A 78 -21.52 19.25 6.08
N GLY A 79 -20.36 19.03 6.71
CA GLY A 79 -20.18 19.09 8.16
C GLY A 79 -20.02 20.51 8.73
N PHE A 80 -19.70 21.51 7.90
CA PHE A 80 -19.41 22.89 8.34
C PHE A 80 -20.67 23.75 8.53
N LEU A 81 -21.77 23.43 7.84
CA LEU A 81 -23.02 24.21 7.85
C LEU A 81 -24.06 23.74 8.90
N ARG A 82 -23.63 23.04 9.96
CA ARG A 82 -24.51 22.62 11.07
C ARG A 82 -24.41 23.55 12.27
#